data_AF-A0A067BEG9-F1
#
_entry.id   AF-A0A067BEG9-F1
#
_cell.length_a   1.000
_cell.length_b   1.000
_cell.length_c   1.000
_cell.angle_alpha   90.00
_cell.angle_beta   90.00
_cell.angle_gamma   90.00
#
_symmetry.space_group_name_H-M   'P 1'
#
loop_
_entity.id
_entity.type
_entity.pdbx_description
1 polymer ?
#
loop_
_entity_poly.entity_id
_entity_poly.type
_entity_poly.pdbx_seq_one_letter_code
_entity_poly.pdbx_strand_id
1 'polypeptide(L)'
;MLMAKSCHDIDYLQFLMQKDVRAVSSFGSLYHFRPENKPPGATDRCLDCPVEASCVYSAKKMYLDGPSHVAVNPVEIEHCDGSRSRTVPSSGAWYAGQRSATVGHSTWPLTVLHEQPTVANITHELEIGRFGRCVYAGDNDVVDNQVVNFQFVDGATASFSMVAFTEAMCVRTTRVFGTHGELTGNGSTIRQFDFLTRKITEITPASGPSTSRLSGHGGADFFMIANFVQGVRTNDASVLLTGADESLASHLMVFAAEEARLTDSVVHMASS
;
A
#
# COMPACT_ATOMS: atom_id res chain seq x y z
N MET A 1 5.46 -4.86 -7.96
CA MET A 1 4.57 -4.14 -7.03
C MET A 1 5.00 -2.69 -6.82
N LEU A 2 6.31 -2.40 -6.69
CA LEU A 2 6.84 -1.04 -6.54
C LEU A 2 6.27 -0.05 -7.56
N MET A 3 6.45 -0.28 -8.87
CA MET A 3 5.95 0.64 -9.91
C MET A 3 4.43 0.86 -9.84
N ALA A 4 3.66 -0.22 -9.69
CA ALA A 4 2.20 -0.16 -9.78
C ALA A 4 1.53 0.42 -8.53
N LYS A 5 2.17 0.35 -7.35
CA LYS A 5 1.50 0.69 -6.07
C LYS A 5 2.30 1.59 -5.14
N SER A 6 3.62 1.65 -5.29
CA SER A 6 4.52 2.33 -4.35
C SER A 6 5.55 3.24 -5.02
N CYS A 7 5.38 3.59 -6.31
CA CYS A 7 6.24 4.55 -6.99
C CYS A 7 6.26 5.90 -6.25
N HIS A 8 5.09 6.37 -5.82
CA HIS A 8 4.96 7.58 -4.99
C HIS A 8 5.67 7.50 -3.63
N ASP A 9 5.89 6.29 -3.10
CA ASP A 9 6.64 6.12 -1.84
C ASP A 9 8.14 6.29 -2.11
N ILE A 10 8.60 5.87 -3.29
CA ILE A 10 9.96 6.11 -3.78
C ILE A 10 10.16 7.59 -4.16
N ASP A 11 9.16 8.25 -4.74
CA ASP A 11 9.17 9.71 -4.96
C ASP A 11 9.37 10.45 -3.64
N TYR A 12 8.62 10.06 -2.61
CA TYR A 12 8.72 10.67 -1.28
C TYR A 12 10.08 10.42 -0.63
N LEU A 13 10.62 9.20 -0.74
CA LEU A 13 11.96 8.87 -0.29
C LEU A 13 13.00 9.74 -1.00
N GLN A 14 12.90 9.88 -2.33
CA GLN A 14 13.83 10.69 -3.09
C GLN A 14 13.72 12.18 -2.74
N PHE A 15 12.51 12.68 -2.51
CA PHE A 15 12.27 14.04 -2.04
C PHE A 15 12.90 14.31 -0.67
N LEU A 16 12.86 13.34 0.25
CA LEU A 16 13.48 13.49 1.57
C LEU A 16 15.00 13.48 1.50
N MET A 17 15.55 12.64 0.63
CA MET A 17 17.00 12.45 0.54
C MET A 17 17.68 13.53 -0.29
N GLN A 18 17.04 14.03 -1.36
CA GLN A 18 17.57 15.08 -2.26
C GLN A 18 19.01 14.79 -2.75
N LYS A 19 19.31 13.53 -3.02
CA LYS A 19 20.62 13.04 -3.46
C LYS A 19 20.43 11.97 -4.52
N ASP A 20 21.43 11.80 -5.37
CA ASP A 20 21.44 10.70 -6.32
C ASP A 20 21.70 9.37 -5.61
N VAL A 21 21.01 8.34 -6.06
CA VAL A 21 21.26 6.97 -5.63
C VAL A 21 22.50 6.46 -6.35
N ARG A 22 23.41 5.86 -5.60
CA ARG A 22 24.62 5.19 -6.10
C ARG A 22 24.39 3.70 -6.36
N ALA A 23 23.67 3.03 -5.45
CA ALA A 23 23.46 1.59 -5.52
C ALA A 23 22.13 1.17 -4.92
N VAL A 24 21.54 0.12 -5.49
CA VAL A 24 20.27 -0.47 -5.07
C VAL A 24 20.44 -1.97 -4.86
N SER A 25 19.89 -2.49 -3.78
CA SER A 25 19.67 -3.94 -3.60
C SER A 25 18.20 -4.17 -3.29
N SER A 26 17.64 -5.26 -3.82
CA SER A 26 16.24 -5.59 -3.56
C SER A 26 16.03 -7.09 -3.48
N PHE A 27 15.16 -7.49 -2.56
CA PHE A 27 14.71 -8.86 -2.40
C PHE A 27 13.20 -8.86 -2.28
N GLY A 28 12.53 -9.77 -2.97
CA GLY A 28 11.09 -9.87 -2.94
C GLY A 28 10.57 -10.94 -3.89
N SER A 29 9.39 -11.46 -3.60
CA SER A 29 8.77 -12.50 -4.40
C SER A 29 7.25 -12.45 -4.28
N LEU A 30 6.57 -13.10 -5.22
CA LEU A 30 5.19 -13.54 -5.00
C LEU A 30 5.25 -14.80 -4.13
N TYR A 31 5.04 -14.64 -2.82
CA TYR A 31 5.21 -15.73 -1.87
C TYR A 31 3.93 -16.53 -1.62
N HIS A 32 2.80 -15.86 -1.47
CA HIS A 32 1.55 -16.46 -1.02
C HIS A 32 0.69 -16.96 -2.18
N PHE A 33 0.42 -16.13 -3.19
CA PHE A 33 -0.54 -16.46 -4.25
C PHE A 33 0.08 -17.24 -5.40
N ARG A 34 0.56 -18.45 -5.10
CA ARG A 34 1.10 -19.38 -6.09
C ARG A 34 0.22 -20.61 -6.23
N PRO A 35 0.17 -21.27 -7.41
CA PRO A 35 -0.65 -22.47 -7.63
C PRO A 35 -0.40 -23.57 -6.59
N GLU A 36 0.85 -23.77 -6.17
CA GLU A 36 1.23 -24.77 -5.16
C GLU A 36 0.70 -24.45 -3.75
N ASN A 37 0.37 -23.19 -3.46
CA ASN A 37 -0.22 -22.76 -2.20
C ASN A 37 -1.75 -22.74 -2.24
N LYS A 38 -2.36 -23.11 -3.37
CA LYS A 38 -3.83 -23.15 -3.52
C LYS A 38 -4.44 -24.12 -2.50
N PRO A 39 -5.44 -23.71 -1.71
CA PRO A 39 -6.05 -24.59 -0.73
C PRO A 39 -6.60 -25.87 -1.36
N PRO A 40 -6.41 -27.06 -0.73
CA PRO A 40 -6.98 -28.30 -1.22
C PRO A 40 -8.50 -28.20 -1.38
N GLY A 41 -9.01 -28.59 -2.56
CA GLY A 41 -10.44 -28.51 -2.88
C GLY A 41 -10.91 -27.13 -3.38
N ALA A 42 -10.03 -26.13 -3.48
CA ALA A 42 -10.37 -24.86 -4.11
C ALA A 42 -10.52 -25.01 -5.64
N THR A 43 -11.57 -24.41 -6.19
CA THR A 43 -11.79 -24.30 -7.64
C THR A 43 -11.06 -23.08 -8.22
N ASP A 44 -11.08 -22.91 -9.54
CA ASP A 44 -10.46 -21.75 -10.21
C ASP A 44 -11.34 -20.49 -10.18
N ARG A 45 -12.56 -20.57 -9.66
CA ARG A 45 -13.48 -19.44 -9.51
C ARG A 45 -14.17 -19.45 -8.15
N CYS A 46 -14.39 -18.27 -7.60
CA CYS A 46 -14.80 -18.12 -6.20
C CYS A 46 -16.28 -18.38 -5.92
N LEU A 47 -17.19 -18.19 -6.89
CA LEU A 47 -18.64 -18.20 -6.62
C LEU A 47 -19.16 -19.55 -6.10
N ASP A 48 -18.69 -20.64 -6.69
CA ASP A 48 -19.08 -22.02 -6.35
C ASP A 48 -17.94 -22.81 -5.67
N CYS A 49 -16.98 -22.11 -5.07
CA CYS A 49 -15.79 -22.73 -4.51
C CYS A 49 -16.11 -23.52 -3.22
N PRO A 50 -15.80 -24.82 -3.12
CA PRO A 50 -16.11 -25.61 -1.92
C PRO A 50 -15.46 -25.10 -0.63
N VAL A 51 -14.32 -24.41 -0.73
CA VAL A 51 -13.58 -23.86 0.41
C VAL A 51 -13.93 -22.40 0.71
N GLU A 52 -14.92 -21.83 0.02
CA GLU A 52 -15.36 -20.44 0.16
C GLU A 52 -15.51 -20.04 1.63
N ALA A 53 -16.18 -20.87 2.43
CA ALA A 53 -16.50 -20.60 3.84
C ALA A 53 -15.27 -20.34 4.74
N SER A 54 -14.12 -20.95 4.46
CA SER A 54 -12.87 -20.75 5.23
C SER A 54 -11.83 -19.90 4.48
N CYS A 55 -12.05 -19.59 3.21
CA CYS A 55 -11.14 -18.78 2.41
C CYS A 55 -11.26 -17.28 2.75
N VAL A 56 -10.13 -16.65 3.14
CA VAL A 56 -10.05 -15.20 3.39
C VAL A 56 -9.94 -14.37 2.10
N TYR A 57 -9.75 -15.03 0.96
CA TYR A 57 -9.60 -14.42 -0.38
C TYR A 57 -10.79 -14.71 -1.31
N SER A 58 -11.93 -15.12 -0.76
CA SER A 58 -13.15 -15.37 -1.54
C SER A 58 -13.67 -14.06 -2.13
N ALA A 59 -13.70 -13.97 -3.46
CA ALA A 59 -14.28 -12.82 -4.16
C ALA A 59 -15.77 -12.65 -3.82
N LYS A 60 -16.48 -13.75 -3.54
CA LYS A 60 -17.88 -13.71 -3.10
C LYS A 60 -18.02 -12.97 -1.77
N LYS A 61 -17.20 -13.31 -0.76
CA LYS A 61 -17.16 -12.57 0.52
C LYS A 61 -16.76 -11.11 0.38
N MET A 62 -15.81 -10.82 -0.51
CA MET A 62 -15.29 -9.47 -0.68
C MET A 62 -16.30 -8.55 -1.36
N TYR A 63 -17.01 -9.02 -2.38
CA TYR A 63 -17.80 -8.16 -3.27
C TYR A 63 -19.31 -8.39 -3.21
N LEU A 64 -19.77 -9.57 -2.78
CA LEU A 64 -21.19 -9.91 -2.73
C LEU A 64 -21.72 -10.04 -1.30
N ASP A 65 -21.08 -10.82 -0.44
CA ASP A 65 -21.67 -11.17 0.86
C ASP A 65 -21.61 -9.99 1.83
N GLY A 66 -22.62 -9.88 2.70
CA GLY A 66 -22.58 -8.96 3.83
C GLY A 66 -21.62 -9.44 4.92
N PRO A 67 -21.44 -8.66 6.00
CA PRO A 67 -20.64 -9.08 7.15
C PRO A 67 -21.09 -10.45 7.66
N SER A 68 -20.24 -11.44 7.43
CA SER A 68 -20.31 -12.69 8.18
C SER A 68 -19.85 -12.34 9.60
N HIS A 69 -20.78 -12.39 10.54
CA HIS A 69 -20.46 -12.40 11.96
C HIS A 69 -19.74 -13.73 12.26
N VAL A 70 -18.50 -13.90 11.80
CA VAL A 70 -17.63 -14.92 12.37
C VAL A 70 -17.53 -14.53 13.83
N ALA A 71 -18.09 -15.36 14.73
CA ALA A 71 -17.96 -15.16 16.15
C ALA A 71 -16.46 -15.08 16.46
N VAL A 72 -16.02 -13.87 16.77
CA VAL A 72 -14.60 -13.58 16.91
C VAL A 72 -14.18 -14.08 18.29
N ASN A 73 -13.76 -15.34 18.36
CA ASN A 73 -13.21 -15.89 19.59
C ASN A 73 -11.83 -15.25 19.83
N PRO A 74 -11.54 -14.77 21.05
CA PRO A 74 -10.22 -14.25 21.39
C PRO A 74 -9.13 -15.29 21.08
N VAL A 75 -8.05 -14.85 20.45
CA VAL A 75 -6.88 -15.69 20.18
C VAL A 75 -5.86 -15.42 21.28
N GLU A 76 -5.25 -16.48 21.82
CA GLU A 76 -4.09 -16.32 22.72
C GLU A 76 -2.82 -16.18 21.89
N ILE A 77 -2.10 -15.06 22.07
CA ILE A 77 -0.77 -14.83 21.52
C ILE A 77 0.22 -15.04 22.65
N GLU A 78 1.14 -16.00 22.47
CA GLU A 78 2.29 -16.19 23.35
C GLU A 78 3.42 -15.25 22.91
N HIS A 79 3.86 -14.42 23.85
CA HIS A 79 4.96 -13.48 23.66
C HIS A 79 6.31 -14.19 23.87
N CYS A 80 7.39 -13.59 23.38
CA CYS A 80 8.74 -14.15 23.51
C CYS A 80 9.22 -14.31 24.96
N ASP A 81 8.58 -13.64 25.93
CA ASP A 81 8.83 -13.77 27.37
C ASP A 81 7.96 -14.84 28.05
N GLY A 82 7.17 -15.59 27.27
CA GLY A 82 6.25 -16.61 27.76
C GLY A 82 4.93 -16.07 28.32
N SER A 83 4.73 -14.75 28.34
CA SER A 83 3.44 -14.16 28.69
C SER A 83 2.41 -14.41 27.58
N ARG A 84 1.12 -14.47 27.94
CA ARG A 84 0.03 -14.66 26.97
C ARG A 84 -0.92 -13.49 27.00
N SER A 85 -1.24 -12.94 25.83
CA SER A 85 -2.30 -11.95 25.67
C SER A 85 -3.49 -12.54 24.92
N ARG A 86 -4.70 -12.24 25.39
CA ARG A 86 -5.92 -12.45 24.61
C ARG A 86 -6.12 -11.25 23.71
N THR A 87 -6.05 -11.46 22.41
CA THR A 87 -6.36 -10.43 21.42
C THR A 87 -7.69 -10.74 20.75
N VAL A 88 -8.46 -9.69 20.46
CA VAL A 88 -9.64 -9.80 19.60
C VAL A 88 -9.14 -9.55 18.17
N PRO A 89 -9.37 -10.47 17.22
CA PRO A 89 -9.09 -10.23 15.80
C PRO A 89 -9.59 -8.87 15.32
N SER A 90 -8.78 -8.23 14.49
CA SER A 90 -9.09 -6.94 13.87
C SER A 90 -10.46 -7.00 13.17
N SER A 91 -11.35 -6.08 13.54
CA SER A 91 -12.67 -5.91 12.92
C SER A 91 -12.62 -5.07 11.63
N GLY A 92 -11.44 -4.95 11.02
CA GLY A 92 -11.19 -4.11 9.85
C GLY A 92 -12.22 -4.30 8.74
N ALA A 93 -12.88 -3.19 8.38
CA ALA A 93 -14.06 -3.11 7.52
C ALA A 93 -13.97 -3.82 6.16
N TRP A 94 -12.75 -4.01 5.64
CA TRP A 94 -12.51 -4.41 4.25
C TRP A 94 -12.72 -5.89 3.97
N TYR A 95 -12.51 -6.76 4.97
CA TYR A 95 -12.64 -8.22 4.82
C TYR A 95 -13.97 -8.77 5.34
N ALA A 96 -14.79 -7.92 5.97
CA ALA A 96 -16.03 -8.32 6.62
C ALA A 96 -17.26 -7.89 5.81
N GLY A 97 -17.24 -7.90 4.47
CA GLY A 97 -18.43 -7.67 3.65
C GLY A 97 -19.14 -6.31 3.84
N GLN A 98 -18.53 -5.35 4.54
CA GLN A 98 -19.16 -4.04 4.83
C GLN A 98 -19.25 -3.12 3.60
N ARG A 99 -18.59 -3.49 2.51
CA ARG A 99 -18.54 -2.76 1.23
C ARG A 99 -18.97 -3.63 0.04
N SER A 100 -19.86 -4.59 0.28
CA SER A 100 -20.36 -5.50 -0.75
C SER A 100 -21.66 -5.01 -1.40
N ALA A 101 -22.02 -5.62 -2.53
CA ALA A 101 -23.24 -5.29 -3.24
C ALA A 101 -24.51 -5.60 -2.42
N THR A 102 -24.51 -6.66 -1.61
CA THR A 102 -25.70 -7.07 -0.82
C THR A 102 -26.04 -6.09 0.29
N VAL A 103 -25.04 -5.39 0.85
CA VAL A 103 -25.28 -4.33 1.84
C VAL A 103 -25.64 -2.98 1.21
N GLY A 104 -25.82 -2.93 -0.12
CA GLY A 104 -26.16 -1.72 -0.85
C GLY A 104 -24.98 -0.76 -1.07
N HIS A 105 -23.74 -1.22 -0.88
CA HIS A 105 -22.57 -0.42 -1.23
C HIS A 105 -22.47 -0.25 -2.75
N SER A 106 -22.08 0.93 -3.21
CA SER A 106 -22.08 1.27 -4.64
C SER A 106 -20.86 2.09 -5.09
N THR A 107 -19.86 2.22 -4.23
CA THR A 107 -18.62 2.94 -4.52
C THR A 107 -17.42 1.98 -4.52
N TRP A 108 -16.20 2.50 -4.53
CA TRP A 108 -14.99 1.69 -4.42
C TRP A 108 -15.07 0.69 -3.24
N PRO A 109 -14.75 -0.61 -3.44
CA PRO A 109 -14.07 -1.18 -4.61
C PRO A 109 -14.99 -1.67 -5.73
N LEU A 110 -16.31 -1.68 -5.56
CA LEU A 110 -17.24 -2.28 -6.53
C LEU A 110 -17.26 -1.58 -7.89
N THR A 111 -16.97 -0.28 -7.90
CA THR A 111 -16.86 0.52 -9.14
C THR A 111 -15.67 0.12 -10.01
N VAL A 112 -14.73 -0.69 -9.49
CA VAL A 112 -13.66 -1.29 -10.30
C VAL A 112 -14.18 -2.47 -11.12
N LEU A 113 -15.23 -3.15 -10.64
CA LEU A 113 -15.87 -4.27 -11.32
C LEU A 113 -16.92 -3.76 -12.31
N HIS A 114 -17.77 -2.81 -11.90
CA HIS A 114 -18.85 -2.30 -12.74
C HIS A 114 -19.21 -0.85 -12.39
N GLU A 115 -19.48 -0.01 -13.40
CA GLU A 115 -19.81 1.42 -13.21
C GLU A 115 -21.09 1.66 -12.38
N GLN A 116 -22.04 0.73 -12.49
CA GLN A 116 -23.27 0.71 -11.69
C GLN A 116 -23.33 -0.57 -10.86
N PRO A 117 -22.73 -0.60 -9.66
CA PRO A 117 -22.73 -1.79 -8.83
C PRO A 117 -24.15 -2.16 -8.37
N THR A 118 -24.60 -3.33 -8.79
CA THR A 118 -25.77 -4.01 -8.25
C THR A 118 -25.37 -5.45 -7.94
N VAL A 119 -26.14 -6.16 -7.10
CA VAL A 119 -25.86 -7.58 -6.84
C VAL A 119 -25.80 -8.36 -8.15
N ALA A 120 -26.73 -8.11 -9.09
CA ALA A 120 -26.75 -8.79 -10.38
C ALA A 120 -25.51 -8.47 -11.23
N ASN A 121 -25.16 -7.19 -11.37
CA ASN A 121 -24.00 -6.79 -12.18
C ASN A 121 -22.70 -7.31 -11.59
N ILE A 122 -22.52 -7.21 -10.27
CA ILE A 122 -21.31 -7.69 -9.59
C ILE A 122 -21.23 -9.21 -9.68
N THR A 123 -22.32 -9.94 -9.50
CA THR A 123 -22.33 -11.40 -9.70
C THR A 123 -21.90 -11.76 -11.12
N HIS A 124 -22.46 -11.09 -12.14
CA HIS A 124 -22.08 -11.31 -13.53
C HIS A 124 -20.58 -11.06 -13.76
N GLU A 125 -20.03 -9.95 -13.25
CA GLU A 125 -18.59 -9.66 -13.33
C GLU A 125 -17.73 -10.71 -12.62
N LEU A 126 -18.22 -11.31 -11.54
CA LEU A 126 -17.55 -12.43 -10.87
C LEU A 126 -17.74 -13.77 -11.58
N GLU A 127 -18.72 -13.93 -12.47
CA GLU A 127 -18.89 -15.14 -13.29
C GLU A 127 -17.93 -15.15 -14.47
N ILE A 128 -17.76 -14.02 -15.16
CA ILE A 128 -16.99 -13.94 -16.41
C ILE A 128 -15.65 -13.23 -16.25
N GLY A 129 -15.57 -12.25 -15.36
CA GLY A 129 -14.44 -11.34 -15.25
C GLY A 129 -13.26 -11.92 -14.47
N ARG A 130 -12.17 -11.15 -14.46
CA ARG A 130 -10.93 -11.50 -13.74
C ARG A 130 -11.12 -11.54 -12.21
N PHE A 131 -12.01 -10.71 -11.68
CA PHE A 131 -12.21 -10.56 -10.23
C PHE A 131 -12.89 -11.76 -9.58
N GLY A 132 -13.55 -12.63 -10.36
CA GLY A 132 -14.10 -13.88 -9.86
C GLY A 132 -13.17 -15.08 -9.91
N ARG A 133 -11.97 -14.95 -10.51
CA ARG A 133 -10.98 -16.02 -10.55
C ARG A 133 -10.33 -16.21 -9.18
N CYS A 134 -9.93 -17.44 -8.88
CA CYS A 134 -9.16 -17.75 -7.69
C CYS A 134 -7.81 -17.02 -7.75
N VAL A 135 -7.44 -16.33 -6.66
CA VAL A 135 -6.18 -15.57 -6.58
C VAL A 135 -4.93 -16.46 -6.75
N TYR A 136 -5.03 -17.76 -6.42
CA TYR A 136 -3.95 -18.75 -6.61
C TYR A 136 -3.91 -19.36 -8.02
N ALA A 137 -4.93 -19.12 -8.84
CA ALA A 137 -5.02 -19.58 -10.22
C ALA A 137 -4.96 -18.41 -11.22
N GLY A 138 -4.56 -17.23 -10.75
CA GLY A 138 -4.38 -16.04 -11.57
C GLY A 138 -3.02 -15.99 -12.26
N ASP A 139 -2.90 -15.05 -13.18
CA ASP A 139 -1.69 -14.65 -13.90
C ASP A 139 -0.99 -13.44 -13.26
N ASN A 140 -1.39 -13.09 -12.03
CA ASN A 140 -0.80 -11.97 -11.29
C ASN A 140 0.59 -12.36 -10.78
N ASP A 141 1.62 -11.67 -11.26
CA ASP A 141 3.03 -11.87 -10.89
C ASP A 141 3.56 -10.79 -9.92
N VAL A 142 2.68 -9.90 -9.47
CA VAL A 142 3.04 -8.82 -8.56
C VAL A 142 3.49 -9.38 -7.21
N VAL A 143 4.77 -9.14 -6.86
CA VAL A 143 5.35 -9.53 -5.56
C VAL A 143 4.48 -9.07 -4.38
N ASP A 144 4.33 -9.90 -3.35
CA ASP A 144 3.50 -9.60 -2.16
C ASP A 144 4.33 -9.18 -0.94
N ASN A 145 5.66 -9.31 -1.05
CA ASN A 145 6.63 -8.83 -0.10
C ASN A 145 7.88 -8.37 -0.87
N GLN A 146 8.39 -7.18 -0.55
CA GLN A 146 9.62 -6.66 -1.13
C GLN A 146 10.32 -5.71 -0.16
N VAL A 147 11.64 -5.91 -0.01
CA VAL A 147 12.54 -5.00 0.70
C VAL A 147 13.52 -4.44 -0.32
N VAL A 148 13.79 -3.14 -0.21
CA VAL A 148 14.73 -2.40 -1.07
C VAL A 148 15.64 -1.58 -0.19
N ASN A 149 16.94 -1.66 -0.42
CA ASN A 149 17.92 -0.78 0.20
C ASN A 149 18.58 0.09 -0.86
N PHE A 150 18.71 1.38 -0.54
CA PHE A 150 19.34 2.40 -1.35
C PHE A 150 20.59 2.91 -0.63
N GLN A 151 21.68 3.03 -1.36
CA GLN A 151 22.86 3.79 -0.95
C GLN A 151 22.95 5.04 -1.83
N PHE A 152 23.07 6.20 -1.20
CA PHE A 152 23.22 7.50 -1.87
C PHE A 152 24.70 7.84 -2.11
N VAL A 153 24.96 8.80 -2.99
CA VAL A 153 26.32 9.20 -3.39
C VAL A 153 27.19 9.70 -2.22
N ASP A 154 26.59 10.27 -1.18
CA ASP A 154 27.27 10.77 0.03
C ASP A 154 27.42 9.72 1.14
N GLY A 155 26.97 8.49 0.88
CA GLY A 155 27.00 7.39 1.83
C GLY A 155 25.78 7.28 2.74
N ALA A 156 24.81 8.19 2.63
CA ALA A 156 23.51 8.01 3.30
C ALA A 156 22.79 6.77 2.77
N THR A 157 21.87 6.23 3.56
CA THR A 157 21.12 5.00 3.22
C THR A 157 19.64 5.18 3.48
N ALA A 158 18.82 4.49 2.70
CA ALA A 158 17.40 4.34 2.98
C ALA A 158 16.95 2.89 2.74
N SER A 159 15.98 2.44 3.52
CA SER A 159 15.34 1.14 3.36
C SER A 159 13.85 1.32 3.15
N PHE A 160 13.29 0.63 2.17
CA PHE A 160 11.87 0.56 1.90
C PHE A 160 11.39 -0.87 2.06
N SER A 161 10.31 -1.07 2.82
CA SER A 161 9.69 -2.39 3.01
C SER A 161 8.21 -2.28 2.69
N MET A 162 7.74 -3.21 1.87
CA MET A 162 6.37 -3.30 1.42
C MET A 162 5.88 -4.74 1.59
N VAL A 163 4.72 -4.87 2.20
CA VAL A 163 4.04 -6.14 2.44
C VAL A 163 2.56 -5.99 2.13
N ALA A 164 2.00 -6.95 1.41
CA ALA A 164 0.58 -6.92 1.01
C ALA A 164 -0.36 -7.15 2.21
N PHE A 165 0.08 -7.95 3.18
CA PHE A 165 -0.75 -8.43 4.28
C PHE A 165 -0.35 -7.74 5.58
N THR A 166 -1.15 -6.75 5.99
CA THR A 166 -0.93 -5.97 7.20
C THR A 166 -2.26 -5.54 7.82
N GLU A 167 -2.27 -5.40 9.15
CA GLU A 167 -3.38 -4.78 9.87
C GLU A 167 -3.47 -3.26 9.58
N ALA A 168 -2.32 -2.60 9.47
CA ALA A 168 -2.21 -1.16 9.23
C ALA A 168 -2.43 -0.83 7.74
N MET A 169 -3.65 -1.10 7.26
CA MET A 169 -4.03 -0.97 5.86
C MET A 169 -3.92 0.47 5.36
N CYS A 170 -3.27 0.66 4.21
CA CYS A 170 -3.05 1.97 3.59
C CYS A 170 -2.29 2.96 4.50
N VAL A 171 -1.63 2.47 5.55
CA VAL A 171 -0.79 3.28 6.42
C VAL A 171 0.66 3.19 5.95
N ARG A 172 1.30 4.36 5.81
CA ARG A 172 2.73 4.48 5.54
C ARG A 172 3.41 4.91 6.82
N THR A 173 4.45 4.20 7.21
CA THR A 173 5.29 4.57 8.35
C THR A 173 6.65 4.99 7.84
N THR A 174 7.10 6.17 8.28
CA THR A 174 8.37 6.76 7.84
C THR A 174 9.18 7.12 9.06
N ARG A 175 10.48 6.79 9.05
CA ARG A 175 11.44 7.26 10.06
C ARG A 175 12.62 7.92 9.38
N VAL A 176 12.97 9.11 9.84
CA VAL A 176 14.11 9.88 9.34
C VAL A 176 15.04 10.15 10.51
N PHE A 177 16.31 9.83 10.32
CA PHE A 177 17.35 9.98 11.33
C PHE A 177 18.30 11.11 10.93
N GLY A 178 18.44 12.10 11.80
CA GLY A 178 19.34 13.23 11.61
C GLY A 178 20.34 13.38 12.75
N THR A 179 21.24 14.35 12.62
CA THR A 179 22.28 14.60 13.64
C THR A 179 21.75 15.26 14.91
N HIS A 180 20.57 15.89 14.84
CA HIS A 180 19.96 16.62 15.96
C HIS A 180 18.63 16.04 16.44
N GLY A 181 18.13 14.98 15.78
CA GLY A 181 16.83 14.44 16.10
C GLY A 181 16.37 13.30 15.20
N GLU A 182 15.18 12.83 15.50
CA GLU A 182 14.46 11.79 14.76
C GLU A 182 13.05 12.28 14.42
N LEU A 183 12.62 12.03 13.18
CA LEU A 183 11.22 12.20 12.77
C LEU A 183 10.58 10.84 12.58
N THR A 184 9.35 10.67 13.07
CA THR A 184 8.50 9.50 12.79
C THR A 184 7.16 9.97 12.26
N GLY A 185 6.77 9.49 11.08
CA GLY A 185 5.44 9.71 10.51
C GLY A 185 4.64 8.41 10.49
N ASN A 186 3.33 8.50 10.75
CA ASN A 186 2.39 7.37 10.68
C ASN A 186 1.28 7.58 9.64
N GLY A 187 1.44 8.53 8.73
CA GLY A 187 0.44 8.93 7.74
C GLY A 187 -0.59 9.96 8.23
N SER A 188 -0.68 10.21 9.54
CA SER A 188 -1.61 11.18 10.14
C SER A 188 -0.90 12.25 10.97
N THR A 189 0.13 11.88 11.70
CA THR A 189 0.92 12.79 12.53
C THR A 189 2.42 12.59 12.29
N ILE A 190 3.18 13.64 12.55
CA ILE A 190 4.63 13.65 12.55
C ILE A 190 5.09 13.88 13.98
N ARG A 191 5.89 12.95 14.50
CA ARG A 191 6.51 13.03 15.80
C ARG A 191 7.98 13.40 15.62
N GLN A 192 8.36 14.57 16.12
CA GLN A 192 9.73 15.05 16.16
C GLN A 192 10.32 14.82 17.54
N PHE A 193 11.44 14.12 17.61
CA PHE A 193 12.24 13.96 18.83
C PHE A 193 13.54 14.74 18.71
N ASP A 194 13.74 15.72 19.59
CA ASP A 194 14.93 16.58 19.63
C ASP A 194 15.97 16.00 20.61
N PHE A 195 17.20 15.78 20.15
CA PHE A 195 18.24 15.11 20.94
C PHE A 195 18.79 15.98 22.08
N LEU A 196 18.85 17.30 21.90
CA LEU A 196 19.40 18.23 22.88
C LEU A 196 18.48 18.39 24.08
N THR A 197 17.20 18.67 23.81
CA THR A 197 16.18 18.94 24.82
C THR A 197 15.46 17.69 25.30
N ARG A 198 15.59 16.57 24.57
CA ARG A 198 14.84 15.32 24.78
C ARG A 198 13.33 15.49 24.69
N LYS A 199 12.85 16.58 24.09
CA LYS A 199 11.43 16.85 23.93
C LYS A 199 10.89 16.17 22.69
N ILE A 200 9.62 15.79 22.80
CA ILE A 200 8.82 15.29 21.69
C ILE A 200 7.85 16.40 21.30
N THR A 201 7.80 16.72 20.02
CA THR A 201 6.79 17.59 19.43
C THR A 201 5.96 16.77 18.46
N GLU A 202 4.65 16.77 18.66
CA GLU A 202 3.71 16.14 17.74
C GLU A 202 3.10 17.21 16.83
N ILE A 203 3.12 16.94 15.53
CA ILE A 203 2.66 17.84 14.48
C ILE A 203 1.57 17.12 13.71
N THR A 204 0.39 17.70 13.67
CA THR A 204 -0.72 17.23 12.83
C THR A 204 -0.78 18.12 11.58
N PRO A 205 -0.52 17.57 10.38
CA PRO A 205 -0.62 18.33 9.14
C PRO A 205 -2.04 18.88 8.92
N ALA A 206 -2.13 19.99 8.18
CA ALA A 206 -3.42 20.56 7.82
C ALA A 206 -4.21 19.59 6.94
N SER A 207 -5.51 19.47 7.22
CA SER A 207 -6.42 18.76 6.33
C SER A 207 -6.85 19.66 5.18
N GLY A 208 -7.18 19.06 4.03
CA GLY A 208 -7.84 19.79 2.94
C GLY A 208 -9.18 20.40 3.39
N PRO A 209 -9.72 21.38 2.65
CA PRO A 209 -11.00 22.00 2.97
C PRO A 209 -12.11 20.96 3.07
N SER A 210 -12.98 21.08 4.08
CA SER A 210 -14.13 20.17 4.28
C SER A 210 -15.12 20.17 3.12
N THR A 211 -15.08 21.20 2.26
CA THR A 211 -15.89 21.33 1.06
C THR A 211 -15.33 20.56 -0.15
N SER A 212 -14.12 20.01 -0.04
CA SER A 212 -13.45 19.35 -1.16
C SER A 212 -14.04 17.98 -1.49
N ARG A 213 -14.26 17.77 -2.79
CA ARG A 213 -14.45 16.49 -3.49
C ARG A 213 -13.36 15.44 -3.22
N LEU A 214 -12.14 15.93 -3.05
CA LEU A 214 -10.89 15.18 -3.17
C LEU A 214 -10.37 14.79 -1.78
N SER A 215 -11.11 13.93 -1.08
CA SER A 215 -10.74 13.41 0.24
C SER A 215 -9.94 12.11 0.19
N GLY A 216 -9.74 11.54 -1.01
CA GLY A 216 -8.88 10.38 -1.25
C GLY A 216 -7.43 10.63 -0.81
N HIS A 217 -6.71 9.54 -0.51
CA HIS A 217 -5.28 9.58 -0.18
C HIS A 217 -4.90 10.54 0.97
N GLY A 218 -5.77 10.66 1.98
CA GLY A 218 -5.54 11.57 3.12
C GLY A 218 -5.68 13.05 2.77
N GLY A 219 -6.32 13.38 1.64
CA GLY A 219 -6.45 14.75 1.14
C GLY A 219 -5.28 15.25 0.31
N ALA A 220 -4.25 14.43 0.09
CA ALA A 220 -3.09 14.78 -0.75
C ALA A 220 -3.51 15.18 -2.18
N ASP A 221 -4.53 14.50 -2.74
CA ASP A 221 -5.08 14.79 -4.06
C ASP A 221 -5.54 16.26 -4.18
N PHE A 222 -6.17 16.80 -3.13
CA PHE A 222 -6.59 18.20 -3.12
C PHE A 222 -5.39 19.14 -3.22
N PHE A 223 -4.38 18.96 -2.37
CA PHE A 223 -3.23 19.86 -2.33
C PHE A 223 -2.40 19.80 -3.62
N MET A 224 -2.24 18.60 -4.19
CA MET A 224 -1.53 18.41 -5.46
C MET A 224 -2.25 19.15 -6.61
N ILE A 225 -3.57 18.99 -6.74
CA ILE A 225 -4.35 19.69 -7.76
C ILE A 225 -4.42 21.19 -7.49
N ALA A 226 -4.52 21.61 -6.23
CA ALA A 226 -4.51 23.02 -5.86
C ALA A 226 -3.20 23.71 -6.28
N ASN A 227 -2.05 23.08 -6.01
CA ASN A 227 -0.74 23.59 -6.45
C ASN A 227 -0.62 23.63 -7.97
N PHE A 228 -1.10 22.58 -8.67
CA PHE A 228 -1.14 22.57 -10.13
C PHE A 228 -1.96 23.71 -10.71
N VAL A 229 -3.20 23.88 -10.24
CA VAL A 229 -4.09 24.96 -10.68
C VAL A 229 -3.49 26.33 -10.37
N GLN A 230 -2.84 26.49 -9.21
CA GLN A 230 -2.14 27.72 -8.87
C GLN A 230 -1.03 28.02 -9.88
N GLY A 231 -0.15 27.05 -10.16
CA GLY A 231 0.97 27.23 -11.09
C GLY A 231 0.53 27.60 -12.51
N VAL A 232 -0.54 26.97 -13.00
CA VAL A 232 -1.15 27.33 -14.29
C VAL A 232 -1.74 28.73 -14.26
N ARG A 233 -2.49 29.09 -13.21
CA ARG A 233 -3.13 30.41 -13.08
C ARG A 233 -2.15 31.55 -12.96
N THR A 234 -1.02 31.35 -12.29
CA THR A 234 0.02 32.36 -12.09
C THR A 234 1.12 32.30 -13.14
N ASN A 235 1.08 31.28 -14.03
CA ASN A 235 2.16 30.96 -14.95
C ASN A 235 3.53 30.88 -14.25
N ASP A 236 3.54 30.22 -13.09
CA ASP A 236 4.71 30.08 -12.23
C ASP A 236 4.92 28.60 -11.90
N ALA A 237 5.92 27.99 -12.53
CA ALA A 237 6.24 26.58 -12.32
C ALA A 237 6.88 26.32 -10.94
N SER A 238 7.42 27.35 -10.26
CA SER A 238 8.13 27.18 -8.99
C SER A 238 7.21 26.74 -7.83
N VAL A 239 5.90 26.86 -7.99
CA VAL A 239 4.92 26.35 -7.02
C VAL A 239 4.79 24.81 -7.07
N LEU A 240 5.31 24.17 -8.12
CA LEU A 240 5.33 22.72 -8.28
C LEU A 240 6.64 22.19 -7.71
N LEU A 241 6.55 21.38 -6.65
CA LEU A 241 7.72 20.81 -5.98
C LEU A 241 8.39 19.67 -6.77
N THR A 242 7.69 19.10 -7.74
CA THR A 242 8.13 17.93 -8.52
C THR A 242 7.75 18.11 -9.98
N GLY A 243 8.72 17.92 -10.87
CA GLY A 243 8.56 17.91 -12.31
C GLY A 243 8.81 16.53 -12.93
N ALA A 244 9.06 16.54 -14.24
CA ALA A 244 9.33 15.33 -15.00
C ALA A 244 10.65 14.67 -14.62
N ASP A 245 11.67 15.47 -14.26
CA ASP A 245 13.00 14.97 -13.92
C ASP A 245 12.99 14.22 -12.58
N GLU A 246 12.31 14.75 -11.55
CA GLU A 246 12.13 14.05 -10.27
C GLU A 246 11.35 12.75 -10.45
N SER A 247 10.31 12.78 -11.29
CA SER A 247 9.52 11.58 -11.61
C SER A 247 10.38 10.54 -12.35
N LEU A 248 11.22 10.96 -13.29
CA LEU A 248 12.13 10.07 -14.00
C LEU A 248 13.14 9.43 -13.04
N ALA A 249 13.74 10.22 -12.15
CA ALA A 249 14.74 9.75 -11.20
C ALA A 249 14.18 8.63 -10.29
N SER A 250 12.99 8.81 -9.73
CA SER A 250 12.35 7.79 -8.89
C SER A 250 11.92 6.54 -9.67
N HIS A 251 11.51 6.69 -10.93
CA HIS A 251 11.18 5.54 -11.79
C HIS A 251 12.43 4.74 -12.12
N LEU A 252 13.57 5.40 -12.38
CA LEU A 252 14.86 4.73 -12.55
C LEU A 252 15.26 3.96 -11.28
N MET A 253 15.02 4.52 -10.09
CA MET A 253 15.22 3.79 -8.83
C MET A 253 14.34 2.55 -8.72
N VAL A 254 13.07 2.63 -9.14
CA VAL A 254 12.15 1.48 -9.17
C VAL A 254 12.62 0.41 -10.15
N PHE A 255 13.10 0.79 -11.34
CA PHE A 255 13.63 -0.14 -12.32
C PHE A 255 14.91 -0.81 -11.83
N ALA A 256 15.83 -0.05 -11.23
CA ALA A 256 17.04 -0.60 -10.62
C ALA A 256 16.72 -1.58 -9.47
N ALA A 257 15.69 -1.29 -8.67
CA ALA A 257 15.22 -2.20 -7.62
C ALA A 257 14.66 -3.51 -8.21
N GLU A 258 13.89 -3.42 -9.31
CA GLU A 258 13.35 -4.61 -9.96
C GLU A 258 14.45 -5.43 -10.66
N GLU A 259 15.41 -4.78 -11.32
CA GLU A 259 16.59 -5.43 -11.87
C GLU A 259 17.37 -6.17 -10.78
N ALA A 260 17.71 -5.49 -9.67
CA ALA A 260 18.42 -6.08 -8.53
C ALA A 260 17.72 -7.33 -7.99
N ARG A 261 16.37 -7.29 -7.90
CA ARG A 261 15.55 -8.41 -7.43
C ARG A 261 15.58 -9.61 -8.38
N LEU A 262 15.57 -9.37 -9.69
CA LEU A 262 15.55 -10.42 -10.71
C LEU A 262 16.93 -11.05 -10.94
N THR A 263 18.00 -10.27 -10.78
CA THR A 263 19.38 -10.71 -11.01
C THR A 263 20.10 -11.18 -9.74
N ASP A 264 19.46 -11.08 -8.58
CA ASP A 264 20.05 -11.37 -7.26
C ASP A 264 21.38 -10.65 -7.05
N SER A 265 21.39 -9.34 -7.35
CA SER A 265 22.61 -8.53 -7.36
C SER A 265 22.38 -7.10 -6.85
N VAL A 266 23.49 -6.39 -6.60
CA VAL A 266 23.46 -4.95 -6.39
C VAL A 266 23.51 -4.27 -7.76
N VAL A 267 22.58 -3.35 -8.02
CA VAL A 267 22.57 -2.53 -9.22
C VAL A 267 23.21 -1.19 -8.90
N HIS A 268 24.25 -0.83 -9.65
CA HIS A 268 24.90 0.47 -9.55
C HIS A 268 24.25 1.44 -10.54
N MET A 269 23.76 2.56 -10.01
CA MET A 269 23.16 3.63 -10.82
C MET A 269 24.27 4.41 -11.52
N ALA A 270 24.06 4.77 -12.78
CA ALA A 270 24.97 5.68 -13.48
C ALA A 270 24.94 7.06 -12.82
N SER A 271 26.12 7.65 -12.60
CA SER A 271 26.23 9.04 -12.18
C SER A 271 25.68 9.93 -13.29
N SER A 272 24.68 10.75 -13.01
CA SER A 272 24.30 11.88 -13.86
C SER A 272 25.35 13.00 -13.83
#